data_AF-A0A9P6MCJ3-F1
#
_entry.id   AF-A0A9P6MCJ3-F1
#
_cell.length_a   1.000
_cell.length_b   1.000
_cell.length_c   1.000
_cell.angle_alpha   90.00
_cell.angle_beta   90.00
_cell.angle_gamma   90.00
#
_symmetry.space_group_name_H-M   'P 1'
#
loop_
_entity.id
_entity.type
_entity.pdbx_description
1 polymer ?
#
loop_
_entity_poly.entity_id
_entity_poly.type
_entity_poly.pdbx_seq_one_letter_code
_entity_poly.pdbx_strand_id
1 'polypeptide(L)'
;RAQQQPTFKDQLHSIIEQSKTDGNVEIAAANAITILVRAGVPFIGADLQGIKIPGADLSYGVFDSACLEGANLRDVNLRNIWMRQANLRGAQMRGVQFGELPYLQQDSGVYYCAFSPDGKILAVGTGNGDIHLYETSSWERIRSLNGHSKGVNDVAFSAAGDQIASGSDDET
;
A
#
# COMPACT_ATOMS: atom_id res chain seq x y z
N ARG A 1 -6.25 -4.80 26.02
CA ARG A 1 -6.00 -3.87 27.16
C ARG A 1 -6.79 -2.57 27.04
N ALA A 2 -6.80 -1.85 25.91
CA ALA A 2 -7.59 -0.61 25.77
C ALA A 2 -9.12 -0.80 25.92
N GLN A 3 -9.69 -1.93 25.46
CA GLN A 3 -11.13 -2.22 25.68
C GLN A 3 -11.51 -2.49 27.14
N GLN A 4 -10.54 -2.76 28.03
CA GLN A 4 -10.77 -3.14 29.42
C GLN A 4 -10.61 -1.96 30.41
N GLN A 5 -10.24 -0.77 29.92
CA GLN A 5 -10.07 0.44 30.74
C GLN A 5 -10.72 1.65 30.04
N PRO A 6 -11.99 1.96 30.37
CA PRO A 6 -12.74 3.05 29.73
C PRO A 6 -12.00 4.40 29.79
N THR A 7 -11.39 4.71 30.92
CA THR A 7 -10.59 5.93 31.12
C THR A 7 -9.42 6.07 30.16
N PHE A 8 -8.75 4.97 29.82
CA PHE A 8 -7.63 5.03 28.87
C PHE A 8 -8.11 5.25 27.44
N LYS A 9 -9.21 4.60 27.04
CA LYS A 9 -9.83 4.83 25.74
C LYS A 9 -10.26 6.29 25.58
N ASP A 10 -10.91 6.86 26.58
CA ASP A 10 -11.40 8.24 26.55
C ASP A 10 -10.25 9.25 26.48
N GLN A 11 -9.13 8.98 27.16
CA GLN A 11 -7.91 9.79 27.04
C GLN A 11 -7.35 9.78 25.62
N LEU A 12 -7.29 8.62 24.96
CA LEU A 12 -6.83 8.53 23.57
C LEU A 12 -7.76 9.28 22.61
N HIS A 13 -9.09 9.16 22.79
CA HIS A 13 -10.03 9.97 22.01
C HIS A 13 -9.85 11.46 22.24
N SER A 14 -9.62 11.90 23.48
CA SER A 14 -9.38 13.30 23.80
C SER A 14 -8.14 13.86 23.09
N ILE A 15 -7.06 13.07 23.00
CA ILE A 15 -5.85 13.47 22.27
C ILE A 15 -6.14 13.62 20.77
N ILE A 16 -6.93 12.71 20.18
CA ILE A 16 -7.34 12.81 18.76
C ILE A 16 -8.15 14.09 18.52
N GLU A 17 -9.11 14.40 19.40
CA GLU A 17 -9.93 15.61 19.30
C GLU A 17 -9.11 16.90 19.45
N GLN A 18 -8.12 16.92 20.35
CA GLN A 18 -7.22 18.07 20.52
C GLN A 18 -6.43 18.39 19.25
N SER A 19 -6.11 17.39 18.40
CA SER A 19 -5.38 17.61 17.14
C SER A 19 -6.12 18.52 16.15
N LYS A 20 -7.45 18.64 16.27
CA LYS A 20 -8.27 19.52 15.43
C LYS A 20 -7.82 20.98 15.56
N THR A 21 -7.38 21.40 16.75
CA THR A 21 -7.01 22.79 17.05
C THR A 21 -5.53 22.99 17.36
N ASP A 22 -4.84 21.98 17.91
CA ASP A 22 -3.42 22.06 18.28
C ASP A 22 -2.55 21.20 17.34
N GLY A 23 -1.66 21.85 16.58
CA GLY A 23 -0.71 21.17 15.69
C GLY A 23 0.46 20.49 16.43
N ASN A 24 0.68 20.79 17.71
CA ASN A 24 1.77 20.19 18.48
C ASN A 24 1.47 18.75 18.93
N VAL A 25 0.19 18.36 18.91
CA VAL A 25 -0.24 17.01 19.33
C VAL A 25 -0.45 16.04 18.17
N GLU A 26 -0.12 16.42 16.93
CA GLU A 26 -0.33 15.59 15.73
C GLU A 26 0.27 14.18 15.84
N ILE A 27 1.51 14.08 16.34
CA ILE A 27 2.19 12.80 16.55
C ILE A 27 1.51 11.98 17.65
N ALA A 28 1.09 12.64 18.74
CA ALA A 28 0.39 11.97 19.83
C ALA A 28 -0.99 11.47 19.38
N ALA A 29 -1.71 12.25 18.58
CA ALA A 29 -3.00 11.89 18.00
C ALA A 29 -2.88 10.75 16.99
N ALA A 30 -1.85 10.77 16.13
CA ALA A 30 -1.54 9.67 15.21
C ALA A 30 -1.29 8.35 15.98
N ASN A 31 -0.45 8.40 17.02
CA ASN A 31 -0.20 7.24 17.88
C ASN A 31 -1.48 6.78 18.60
N ALA A 32 -2.29 7.71 19.12
CA ALA A 32 -3.52 7.41 19.84
C ALA A 32 -4.54 6.69 18.94
N ILE A 33 -4.79 7.20 17.73
CA ILE A 33 -5.72 6.56 16.80
C ILE A 33 -5.20 5.21 16.32
N THR A 34 -3.90 5.06 16.08
CA THR A 34 -3.30 3.77 15.74
C THR A 34 -3.48 2.74 16.86
N ILE A 35 -3.27 3.13 18.13
CA ILE A 35 -3.51 2.23 19.27
C ILE A 35 -4.98 1.79 19.32
N LEU A 36 -5.92 2.71 19.09
CA LEU A 36 -7.35 2.40 19.08
C LEU A 36 -7.72 1.45 17.94
N VAL A 37 -7.22 1.70 16.73
CA VAL A 37 -7.41 0.81 15.57
C VAL A 37 -6.86 -0.58 15.84
N ARG A 38 -5.62 -0.68 16.34
CA ARG A 38 -4.98 -1.97 16.70
C ARG A 38 -5.71 -2.69 17.83
N ALA A 39 -6.41 -1.96 18.69
CA ALA A 39 -7.27 -2.52 19.72
C ALA A 39 -8.68 -2.92 19.21
N GLY A 40 -8.95 -2.79 17.91
CA GLY A 40 -10.22 -3.14 17.28
C GLY A 40 -11.36 -2.17 17.63
N VAL A 41 -11.05 -0.93 17.99
CA VAL A 41 -12.07 0.09 18.28
C VAL A 41 -12.62 0.63 16.95
N PRO A 42 -13.93 0.51 16.68
CA PRO A 42 -14.52 1.05 15.47
C PRO A 42 -14.76 2.57 15.57
N PHE A 43 -14.65 3.25 14.45
CA PHE A 43 -14.93 4.68 14.25
C PHE A 43 -16.15 4.88 13.31
N ILE A 44 -17.14 3.99 13.41
CA ILE A 44 -18.34 4.04 12.56
C ILE A 44 -19.11 5.32 12.84
N GLY A 45 -19.35 6.14 11.82
CA GLY A 45 -20.05 7.42 11.94
C GLY A 45 -19.33 8.48 12.78
N ALA A 46 -18.04 8.27 13.09
CA ALA A 46 -17.28 9.19 13.93
C ALA A 46 -17.07 10.55 13.24
N ASP A 47 -17.21 11.64 14.00
CA ASP A 47 -16.85 12.98 13.55
C ASP A 47 -15.36 13.24 13.78
N LEU A 48 -14.57 12.98 12.74
CA LEU A 48 -13.13 13.19 12.68
C LEU A 48 -12.79 14.39 11.78
N GLN A 49 -13.71 15.35 11.64
CA GLN A 49 -13.48 16.53 10.81
C GLN A 49 -12.26 17.32 11.34
N GLY A 50 -11.33 17.62 10.43
CA GLY A 50 -10.14 18.43 10.73
C GLY A 50 -9.10 17.78 11.64
N ILE A 51 -9.23 16.49 11.99
CA ILE A 51 -8.20 15.83 12.80
C ILE A 51 -6.85 15.84 12.07
N LYS A 52 -5.77 15.82 12.84
CA LYS A 52 -4.42 15.84 12.29
C LYS A 52 -3.64 14.65 12.81
N ILE A 53 -3.47 13.66 11.95
CA ILE A 53 -2.89 12.35 12.30
C ILE A 53 -1.88 11.89 11.23
N PRO A 54 -0.93 12.73 10.80
CA PRO A 54 0.01 12.34 9.76
C PRO A 54 0.82 11.11 10.19
N GLY A 55 1.05 10.19 9.25
CA GLY A 55 1.80 8.95 9.48
C GLY A 55 1.07 7.89 10.32
N ALA A 56 -0.18 8.13 10.73
CA ALA A 56 -0.94 7.14 11.48
C ALA A 56 -1.13 5.85 10.68
N ASP A 57 -1.07 4.72 11.36
CA ASP A 57 -1.44 3.43 10.80
C ASP A 57 -2.90 3.12 11.17
N LEU A 58 -3.77 3.23 10.16
CA LEU A 58 -5.20 2.90 10.24
C LEU A 58 -5.52 1.60 9.48
N SER A 59 -4.50 0.83 9.11
CA SER A 59 -4.69 -0.40 8.35
C SER A 59 -5.63 -1.37 9.08
N TYR A 60 -6.51 -2.02 8.32
CA TYR A 60 -7.56 -2.90 8.84
C TYR A 60 -8.58 -2.24 9.80
N GLY A 61 -8.56 -0.91 9.93
CA GLY A 61 -9.52 -0.18 10.76
C GLY A 61 -10.93 -0.13 10.18
N VAL A 62 -11.91 0.14 11.04
CA VAL A 62 -13.33 0.29 10.65
C VAL A 62 -13.78 1.73 10.85
N PHE A 63 -14.01 2.43 9.74
CA PHE A 63 -14.31 3.85 9.61
C PHE A 63 -15.53 4.11 8.71
N ASP A 64 -16.43 3.12 8.58
CA ASP A 64 -17.66 3.26 7.79
C ASP A 64 -18.44 4.52 8.23
N SER A 65 -18.81 5.35 7.26
CA SER A 65 -19.53 6.62 7.45
C SER A 65 -18.82 7.67 8.32
N ALA A 66 -17.53 7.52 8.60
CA ALA A 66 -16.77 8.52 9.35
C ALA A 66 -16.62 9.83 8.54
N CYS A 67 -16.66 10.97 9.22
CA CYS A 67 -16.37 12.27 8.63
C CYS A 67 -14.89 12.62 8.83
N LEU A 68 -14.08 12.59 7.78
CA LEU A 68 -12.65 12.95 7.77
C LEU A 68 -12.42 14.24 6.95
N GLU A 69 -13.45 15.07 6.83
CA GLU A 69 -13.40 16.30 6.05
C GLU A 69 -12.31 17.25 6.58
N GLY A 70 -11.46 17.76 5.70
CA GLY A 70 -10.36 18.66 6.07
C GLY A 70 -9.25 18.04 6.94
N ALA A 71 -9.27 16.72 7.18
CA ALA A 71 -8.26 16.06 8.02
C ALA A 71 -6.86 16.11 7.39
N ASN A 72 -5.82 16.24 8.21
CA ASN A 72 -4.44 16.01 7.76
C ASN A 72 -4.12 14.52 7.87
N LEU A 73 -4.21 13.82 6.72
CA LEU A 73 -3.95 12.39 6.58
C LEU A 73 -2.64 12.09 5.86
N ARG A 74 -1.69 13.05 5.81
CA ARG A 74 -0.44 12.83 5.07
C ARG A 74 0.29 11.58 5.58
N ASP A 75 0.78 10.77 4.65
CA ASP A 75 1.53 9.55 4.92
C ASP A 75 0.79 8.50 5.78
N VAL A 76 -0.54 8.62 5.92
CA VAL A 76 -1.38 7.67 6.66
C VAL A 76 -1.49 6.35 5.90
N ASN A 77 -1.36 5.24 6.62
CA ASN A 77 -1.59 3.91 6.07
C ASN A 77 -3.07 3.51 6.20
N LEU A 78 -3.77 3.44 5.07
CA LEU A 78 -5.16 3.02 4.90
C LEU A 78 -5.29 1.61 4.29
N ARG A 79 -4.22 0.80 4.31
CA ARG A 79 -4.24 -0.56 3.75
C ARG A 79 -5.37 -1.40 4.35
N ASN A 80 -6.21 -1.98 3.49
CA ASN A 80 -7.32 -2.84 3.90
C ASN A 80 -8.32 -2.18 4.86
N ILE A 81 -8.42 -0.84 4.88
CA ILE A 81 -9.40 -0.13 5.73
C ILE A 81 -10.84 -0.37 5.24
N TRP A 82 -11.80 -0.45 6.17
CA TRP A 82 -13.22 -0.37 5.85
C TRP A 82 -13.70 1.07 6.06
N MET A 83 -14.04 1.77 4.99
CA MET A 83 -14.43 3.18 5.06
C MET A 83 -15.57 3.53 4.10
N ARG A 84 -16.53 2.61 3.95
CA ARG A 84 -17.69 2.84 3.07
C ARG A 84 -18.43 4.09 3.51
N GLN A 85 -18.78 4.96 2.56
CA GLN A 85 -19.47 6.23 2.82
C GLN A 85 -18.70 7.24 3.70
N ALA A 86 -17.40 7.03 3.95
CA ALA A 86 -16.60 8.03 4.67
C ALA A 86 -16.45 9.32 3.83
N ASN A 87 -16.53 10.48 4.49
CA ASN A 87 -16.34 11.78 3.84
C ASN A 87 -14.88 12.22 3.97
N LEU A 88 -14.14 12.24 2.86
CA LEU A 88 -12.74 12.69 2.79
C LEU A 88 -12.58 14.08 2.16
N ARG A 89 -13.66 14.85 2.00
CA ARG A 89 -13.63 16.13 1.29
C ARG A 89 -12.56 17.05 1.89
N GLY A 90 -11.65 17.56 1.06
CA GLY A 90 -10.61 18.48 1.51
C GLY A 90 -9.55 17.89 2.46
N ALA A 91 -9.55 16.57 2.69
CA ALA A 91 -8.49 15.91 3.45
C ALA A 91 -7.15 15.99 2.70
N GLN A 92 -6.05 16.14 3.44
CA GLN A 92 -4.70 16.12 2.89
C GLN A 92 -4.25 14.68 2.68
N MET A 93 -4.18 14.22 1.43
CA MET A 93 -3.96 12.81 1.07
C MET A 93 -2.55 12.49 0.54
N ARG A 94 -1.61 13.44 0.61
CA ARG A 94 -0.24 13.23 0.10
C ARG A 94 0.42 12.06 0.84
N GLY A 95 0.91 11.06 0.10
CA GLY A 95 1.61 9.90 0.66
C GLY A 95 0.72 8.86 1.36
N VAL A 96 -0.61 9.05 1.33
CA VAL A 96 -1.55 8.06 1.88
C VAL A 96 -1.41 6.73 1.15
N GLN A 97 -1.30 5.64 1.90
CA GLN A 97 -1.14 4.29 1.36
C GLN A 97 -2.46 3.54 1.43
N PHE A 98 -3.08 3.19 0.31
CA PHE A 98 -4.34 2.43 0.31
C PHE A 98 -4.15 0.90 0.36
N GLY A 99 -2.90 0.46 0.53
CA GLY A 99 -2.57 -0.97 0.38
C GLY A 99 -2.47 -1.38 -1.07
N GLU A 100 -2.03 -0.46 -1.94
CA GLU A 100 -1.60 -0.77 -3.29
C GLU A 100 -0.69 -2.00 -3.23
N LEU A 101 -1.08 -3.05 -3.97
CA LEU A 101 -0.20 -4.18 -4.16
C LEU A 101 1.08 -3.66 -4.84
N PRO A 102 2.25 -4.25 -4.55
CA PRO A 102 3.47 -3.92 -5.27
C PRO A 102 3.19 -3.98 -6.78
N TYR A 103 3.36 -2.85 -7.46
CA TYR A 103 3.32 -2.78 -8.91
C TYR A 103 4.74 -2.56 -9.42
N LEU A 104 5.08 -3.24 -10.50
CA LEU A 104 6.37 -3.09 -11.15
C LEU A 104 6.25 -2.04 -12.23
N GLN A 105 6.96 -0.93 -12.09
CA GLN A 105 7.06 0.06 -13.16
C GLN A 105 7.97 -0.49 -14.27
N GLN A 106 7.49 -0.41 -15.51
CA GLN A 106 8.20 -0.82 -16.72
C GLN A 106 8.30 0.36 -17.68
N ASP A 107 9.43 0.43 -18.38
CA ASP A 107 9.72 1.52 -19.33
C ASP A 107 9.17 1.22 -20.73
N SER A 108 8.53 0.05 -20.92
CA SER A 108 7.91 -0.41 -22.17
C SER A 108 6.68 -1.28 -21.86
N GLY A 109 5.89 -1.61 -22.88
CA GLY A 109 4.76 -2.53 -22.77
C GLY A 109 5.19 -3.88 -22.22
N VAL A 110 4.36 -4.50 -21.39
CA VAL A 110 4.57 -5.87 -20.89
C VAL A 110 3.67 -6.81 -21.66
N TYR A 111 4.26 -7.81 -22.30
CA TYR A 111 3.49 -8.80 -23.07
C TYR A 111 3.31 -10.11 -22.32
N TYR A 112 4.30 -10.52 -21.50
CA TYR A 112 4.21 -11.75 -20.73
C TYR A 112 4.95 -11.68 -19.40
N CYS A 113 4.53 -12.51 -18.45
CA CYS A 113 5.23 -12.69 -17.19
C CYS A 113 5.10 -14.13 -16.67
N ALA A 114 6.13 -14.61 -15.99
CA ALA A 114 6.16 -15.95 -15.41
C ALA A 114 6.90 -15.95 -14.07
N PHE A 115 6.33 -16.63 -13.07
CA PHE A 115 7.04 -16.90 -11.82
C PHE A 115 7.96 -18.12 -11.98
N SER A 116 9.10 -18.09 -11.29
CA SER A 116 9.90 -19.29 -11.06
C SER A 116 9.07 -20.32 -10.29
N PRO A 117 9.35 -21.63 -10.44
CA PRO A 117 8.60 -22.68 -9.76
C PRO A 117 8.58 -22.55 -8.23
N ASP A 118 9.63 -21.97 -7.63
CA ASP A 118 9.70 -21.69 -6.20
C ASP A 118 9.09 -20.34 -5.79
N GLY A 119 8.58 -19.57 -6.76
CA GLY A 119 7.93 -18.28 -6.58
C GLY A 119 8.84 -17.13 -6.17
N LYS A 120 10.17 -17.31 -6.13
CA LYS A 120 11.11 -16.29 -5.67
C LYS A 120 11.47 -15.25 -6.72
N ILE A 121 11.30 -15.59 -8.00
CA ILE A 121 11.65 -14.73 -9.11
C ILE A 121 10.43 -14.55 -10.01
N LEU A 122 10.15 -13.31 -10.43
CA LEU A 122 9.25 -13.01 -11.53
C LEU A 122 10.08 -12.60 -12.74
N ALA A 123 9.87 -13.27 -13.88
CA ALA A 123 10.35 -12.82 -15.18
C ALA A 123 9.26 -12.02 -15.89
N VAL A 124 9.64 -10.92 -16.52
CA VAL A 124 8.76 -10.01 -17.27
C VAL A 124 9.37 -9.75 -18.64
N GLY A 125 8.68 -10.17 -19.71
CA GLY A 125 9.05 -9.87 -21.09
C GLY A 125 8.50 -8.52 -21.54
N THR A 126 9.36 -7.67 -22.08
CA THR A 126 9.03 -6.28 -22.42
C THR A 126 8.98 -6.03 -23.93
N GLY A 127 8.28 -4.97 -24.33
CA GLY A 127 8.12 -4.59 -25.74
C GLY A 127 9.36 -3.99 -26.38
N ASN A 128 10.41 -3.69 -25.61
CA ASN A 128 11.72 -3.27 -26.13
C ASN A 128 12.72 -4.42 -26.27
N GLY A 129 12.30 -5.68 -26.03
CA GLY A 129 13.16 -6.86 -26.20
C GLY A 129 13.95 -7.29 -24.98
N ASP A 130 13.70 -6.67 -23.84
CA ASP A 130 14.35 -7.04 -22.59
C ASP A 130 13.49 -8.04 -21.81
N ILE A 131 14.17 -8.81 -20.96
CA ILE A 131 13.51 -9.61 -19.92
C ILE A 131 14.01 -9.12 -18.58
N HIS A 132 13.10 -8.58 -17.77
CA HIS A 132 13.42 -8.13 -16.42
C HIS A 132 13.10 -9.22 -15.40
N LEU A 133 14.07 -9.50 -14.52
CA LEU A 133 13.90 -10.42 -13.40
C LEU A 133 13.76 -9.62 -12.10
N TYR A 134 12.74 -9.95 -11.33
CA TYR A 134 12.42 -9.33 -10.05
C TYR A 134 12.46 -10.36 -8.93
N GLU A 135 13.06 -9.99 -7.80
CA GLU A 135 12.92 -10.78 -6.57
C GLU A 135 11.55 -10.49 -5.95
N THR A 136 10.74 -11.52 -5.69
CA THR A 136 9.35 -11.34 -5.27
C THR A 136 9.18 -10.91 -3.81
N SER A 137 10.22 -11.05 -2.98
CA SER A 137 10.21 -10.55 -1.59
C SER A 137 10.35 -9.04 -1.48
N SER A 138 11.12 -8.43 -2.39
CA SER A 138 11.45 -7.00 -2.37
C SER A 138 10.81 -6.23 -3.53
N TRP A 139 10.41 -6.94 -4.59
CA TRP A 139 10.02 -6.40 -5.90
C TRP A 139 11.10 -5.55 -6.56
N GLU A 140 12.36 -5.75 -6.18
CA GLU A 140 13.50 -5.10 -6.81
C GLU A 140 13.92 -5.85 -8.07
N ARG A 141 14.29 -5.10 -9.12
CA ARG A 141 14.83 -5.67 -10.36
C ARG A 141 16.24 -6.17 -10.07
N ILE A 142 16.40 -7.49 -10.03
CA ILE A 142 17.70 -8.13 -9.76
C ILE A 142 18.53 -8.34 -11.02
N ARG A 143 17.90 -8.37 -12.21
CA ARG A 143 18.60 -8.52 -13.48
C ARG A 143 17.76 -8.02 -14.66
N SER A 144 18.46 -7.58 -15.71
CA SER A 144 17.91 -7.44 -17.07
C SER A 144 18.67 -8.39 -17.99
N LEU A 145 17.93 -9.20 -18.75
CA LEU A 145 18.47 -10.02 -19.83
C LEU A 145 18.17 -9.29 -21.12
N ASN A 146 19.23 -8.90 -21.83
CA ASN A 146 19.13 -8.19 -23.10
C ASN A 146 19.58 -9.16 -24.20
N GLY A 147 18.87 -9.18 -25.32
CA GLY A 147 19.23 -10.06 -26.44
C GLY A 147 18.27 -9.96 -27.61
N HIS A 148 16.96 -9.96 -27.33
CA HIS A 148 15.96 -9.76 -28.37
C HIS A 148 15.99 -8.32 -28.88
N SER A 149 15.81 -8.17 -30.18
CA SER A 149 15.79 -6.89 -30.89
C SER A 149 14.37 -6.32 -31.09
N LYS A 150 13.35 -7.09 -30.71
CA LYS A 150 11.93 -6.71 -30.73
C LYS A 150 11.22 -7.27 -29.48
N GLY A 151 9.93 -6.98 -29.34
CA GLY A 151 9.14 -7.32 -28.16
C GLY A 151 9.19 -8.81 -27.80
N VAL A 152 9.40 -9.08 -26.50
CA VAL A 152 9.36 -10.44 -25.95
C VAL A 152 7.92 -10.81 -25.67
N ASN A 153 7.39 -11.74 -26.45
CA ASN A 153 5.98 -12.15 -26.41
C ASN A 153 5.69 -13.27 -25.41
N ASP A 154 6.70 -14.04 -25.02
CA ASP A 154 6.56 -15.14 -24.07
C ASP A 154 7.84 -15.31 -23.24
N VAL A 155 7.67 -15.71 -21.98
CA VAL A 155 8.76 -16.08 -21.07
C VAL A 155 8.33 -17.26 -20.19
N ALA A 156 9.18 -18.27 -20.06
CA ALA A 156 8.90 -19.44 -19.23
C ALA A 156 10.14 -19.89 -18.45
N PHE A 157 9.95 -20.28 -17.19
CA PHE A 157 10.98 -20.94 -16.40
C PHE A 157 11.02 -22.44 -16.69
N SER A 158 12.21 -23.04 -16.66
CA SER A 158 12.36 -24.49 -16.56
C SER A 158 11.70 -24.99 -15.27
N ALA A 159 11.29 -26.27 -15.25
CA ALA A 159 10.71 -26.87 -14.05
C ALA A 159 11.68 -26.87 -12.84
N ALA A 160 12.99 -26.85 -13.10
CA ALA A 160 14.02 -26.71 -12.07
C ALA A 160 14.24 -25.25 -11.62
N GLY A 161 13.75 -24.25 -12.39
CA GLY A 161 13.86 -22.83 -12.09
C GLY A 161 15.23 -22.21 -12.40
N ASP A 162 16.12 -22.94 -13.04
CA ASP A 162 17.50 -22.55 -13.34
C ASP A 162 17.71 -21.99 -14.75
N GLN A 163 16.71 -22.13 -15.63
CA GLN A 163 16.73 -21.64 -17.00
C GLN A 163 15.46 -20.88 -17.34
N ILE A 164 15.58 -19.98 -18.30
CA ILE A 164 14.47 -19.21 -18.87
C ILE A 164 14.50 -19.41 -20.38
N ALA A 165 13.35 -19.77 -20.95
CA ALA A 165 13.09 -19.70 -22.39
C ALA A 165 12.25 -18.46 -22.68
N SER A 166 12.49 -17.83 -23.83
CA SER A 166 11.75 -16.65 -24.29
C SER A 166 11.51 -16.73 -25.79
N GLY A 167 10.45 -16.07 -26.24
CA GLY A 167 10.12 -15.92 -27.66
C GLY A 167 9.77 -14.48 -28.00
N SER A 168 10.16 -14.03 -29.19
CA SER A 168 10.14 -12.62 -29.59
C SER A 168 9.71 -12.43 -31.06
N ASP A 169 9.21 -11.23 -31.35
CA ASP A 169 8.85 -10.78 -32.70
C ASP A 169 10.04 -10.69 -33.68
N ASP A 170 11.26 -10.88 -33.20
CA ASP A 170 12.48 -10.92 -34.02
C ASP A 170 12.85 -12.32 -34.54
N GLU A 171 11.88 -13.24 -34.47
CA GLU A 171 12.00 -14.62 -34.98
C GLU A 171 12.95 -15.49 -34.13
N THR A 172 13.11 -15.15 -32.84
CA THR A 172 13.91 -15.92 -31.88
C THR A 172 13.15 -16.27 -30.61
#